data_AF-N9PLZ4-F1
#
_entry.id   AF-N9PLZ4-F1
#
_cell.length_a   1.000
_cell.length_b   1.000
_cell.length_c   1.000
_cell.angle_alpha   90.00
_cell.angle_beta   90.00
_cell.angle_gamma   90.00
#
_symmetry.space_group_name_H-M   'P 1'
#
loop_
_entity.id
_entity.type
_entity.pdbx_description
1 polymer ?
#
loop_
_entity_poly.entity_id
_entity_poly.type
_entity_poly.pdbx_seq_one_letter_code
_entity_poly.pdbx_strand_id
1 'polypeptide(L)' 'MYNTINNEDDARNQKLNEELYLKYSLQEIDSDILVKKYQYASKSMKKIIHTIFKERGFNRSEIDHILKSLK' A
#
# COMPACT_ATOMS: atom_id res chain seq x y z
N MET A 1 -24.84 -18.50 23.44
CA MET A 1 -23.94 -17.35 23.71
C MET A 1 -22.86 -17.42 22.65
N TYR A 2 -23.05 -16.73 21.53
CA TYR A 2 -22.16 -16.84 20.37
C TYR A 2 -20.91 -15.99 20.61
N ASN A 3 -19.73 -16.62 20.47
CA ASN A 3 -18.42 -15.99 20.50
C ASN A 3 -18.29 -14.93 19.39
N THR A 4 -18.74 -13.71 19.64
CA THR A 4 -18.55 -12.57 18.73
C THR A 4 -17.22 -11.85 18.94
N ILE A 5 -16.51 -12.11 20.04
CA ILE A 5 -15.29 -11.38 20.42
C ILE A 5 -14.08 -11.78 19.54
N ASN A 6 -13.98 -13.04 19.07
CA ASN A 6 -12.83 -13.47 18.27
C ASN A 6 -12.90 -13.05 16.78
N ASN A 7 -14.09 -12.92 16.20
CA ASN A 7 -14.21 -12.73 14.75
C ASN A 7 -13.77 -11.34 14.26
N GLU A 8 -13.96 -10.29 15.06
CA GLU A 8 -13.54 -8.94 14.67
C GLU A 8 -12.02 -8.77 14.74
N ASP A 9 -11.40 -9.31 15.79
CA ASP A 9 -9.94 -9.33 15.94
C ASP A 9 -9.29 -10.20 14.86
N ASP A 10 -9.86 -11.37 14.55
CA ASP A 10 -9.39 -12.23 13.47
C ASP A 10 -9.51 -11.57 12.09
N ALA A 11 -10.64 -10.93 11.79
CA ALA A 11 -10.83 -10.20 10.52
C ALA A 11 -9.86 -9.01 10.38
N ARG A 12 -9.59 -8.30 11.48
CA ARG A 12 -8.61 -7.20 11.50
C ARG A 12 -7.19 -7.73 11.30
N ASN A 13 -6.84 -8.84 11.93
CA ASN A 13 -5.53 -9.48 11.77
C ASN A 13 -5.32 -10.02 10.36
N GLN A 14 -6.34 -10.64 9.77
CA GLN A 14 -6.32 -11.09 8.36
C GLN A 14 -6.06 -9.93 7.41
N LYS A 15 -6.80 -8.83 7.57
CA LYS A 15 -6.60 -7.63 6.75
C LYS A 15 -5.20 -7.02 6.91
N LEU A 16 -4.66 -7.03 8.12
CA LEU A 16 -3.29 -6.55 8.38
C LEU A 16 -2.25 -7.42 7.66
N ASN A 17 -2.43 -8.74 7.70
CA ASN A 17 -1.58 -9.69 6.98
C ASN A 17 -1.66 -9.51 5.47
N GLU A 18 -2.84 -9.28 4.91
CA GLU A 18 -3.02 -9.01 3.48
C GLU A 18 -2.31 -7.71 3.06
N GLU A 19 -2.46 -6.63 3.84
CA GLU A 19 -1.76 -5.37 3.55
C GLU A 19 -0.24 -5.53 3.66
N LEU A 20 0.24 -6.31 4.62
CA LEU A 20 1.66 -6.61 4.79
C LEU A 20 2.22 -7.42 3.62
N TYR A 21 1.51 -8.47 3.21
CA TYR A 21 1.88 -9.29 2.04
C TYR A 21 1.94 -8.44 0.78
N LEU A 22 0.91 -7.62 0.54
CA LEU A 22 0.86 -6.72 -0.59
C LEU A 22 2.02 -5.71 -0.57
N LYS A 23 2.38 -5.18 0.60
CA LYS A 23 3.55 -4.28 0.73
C LYS A 23 4.83 -4.98 0.29
N TYR A 24 5.10 -6.19 0.78
CA TYR A 24 6.33 -6.91 0.41
C TYR A 24 6.39 -7.19 -1.09
N SER A 25 5.29 -7.66 -1.69
CA SER A 25 5.23 -7.88 -3.14
C SER A 25 5.46 -6.62 -3.96
N LEU A 26 5.02 -5.46 -3.47
CA LEU A 26 5.21 -4.17 -4.15
C LEU A 26 6.60 -3.56 -3.93
N GLN A 27 7.24 -3.88 -2.81
CA GLN A 27 8.52 -3.28 -2.44
C GLN A 27 9.67 -3.73 -3.36
N GLU A 28 9.55 -4.90 -3.97
CA GLU A 28 10.50 -5.45 -4.95
C GLU A 28 10.34 -4.87 -6.36
N ILE A 29 9.25 -4.13 -6.61
CA ILE A 29 8.91 -3.62 -7.95
C ILE A 29 9.62 -2.30 -8.22
N ASP A 30 10.18 -2.13 -9.42
CA ASP A 30 10.78 -0.87 -9.86
C ASP A 30 9.84 0.32 -9.72
N SER A 31 10.41 1.48 -9.37
CA SER A 31 9.67 2.72 -9.16
C SER A 31 8.73 3.03 -10.34
N ASP A 32 9.22 2.99 -11.58
CA ASP A 32 8.41 3.31 -12.78
C ASP A 32 7.18 2.40 -12.94
N ILE A 33 7.33 1.11 -12.65
CA ILE A 33 6.22 0.14 -12.68
C ILE A 33 5.25 0.43 -11.52
N LEU A 34 5.79 0.79 -10.36
CA LEU A 34 5.00 1.13 -9.17
C LEU A 34 4.13 2.38 -9.40
N VAL A 35 4.65 3.40 -10.09
CA VAL A 35 3.89 4.59 -10.47
C VAL A 35 2.75 4.21 -11.44
N LYS A 36 2.99 3.36 -12.44
CA LYS A 36 1.94 2.88 -13.34
C LYS A 36 0.83 2.13 -12.59
N LYS A 37 1.20 1.28 -11.63
CA LYS A 37 0.24 0.57 -10.76
C LYS A 37 -0.56 1.55 -9.89
N TYR A 38 0.05 2.65 -9.43
CA TYR A 38 -0.62 3.63 -8.59
C TYR A 38 -1.87 4.25 -9.24
N GLN A 39 -1.87 4.47 -10.56
CA GLN A 39 -2.98 5.10 -11.27
C GLN A 39 -4.32 4.37 -11.04
N TYR A 40 -4.29 3.04 -11.17
CA TYR A 40 -5.47 2.17 -11.06
C TYR A 40 -5.59 1.48 -9.70
N ALA A 41 -4.69 1.78 -8.77
CA ALA A 41 -4.66 1.14 -7.45
C ALA A 41 -5.85 1.55 -6.57
N SER A 42 -6.26 0.61 -5.72
CA SER A 42 -7.22 0.85 -4.64
C SER A 42 -6.66 1.86 -3.62
N LYS A 43 -7.53 2.43 -2.77
CA LYS A 43 -7.11 3.41 -1.75
C LYS A 43 -6.07 2.84 -0.78
N SER A 44 -6.19 1.57 -0.38
CA SER A 44 -5.22 0.90 0.50
C SER A 44 -3.88 0.72 -0.21
N MET A 45 -3.90 0.22 -1.44
CA MET A 45 -2.69 0.02 -2.24
C MET A 45 -1.98 1.33 -2.57
N LYS A 46 -2.72 2.42 -2.83
CA LYS A 46 -2.15 3.77 -2.99
C LYS A 46 -1.39 4.23 -1.74
N LYS A 47 -1.91 3.97 -0.54
CA LYS A 47 -1.21 4.26 0.72
C LYS A 47 0.07 3.43 0.86
N ILE A 48 0.01 2.14 0.52
CA ILE A 48 1.17 1.25 0.56
C ILE A 48 2.26 1.74 -0.39
N ILE A 49 1.91 2.07 -1.64
CA ILE A 49 2.84 2.61 -2.63
C ILE A 49 3.48 3.92 -2.14
N HIS A 50 2.69 4.82 -1.55
CA HIS A 50 3.22 6.06 -0.97
C HIS A 50 4.21 5.78 0.18
N THR A 51 3.93 4.79 1.03
CA THR A 51 4.86 4.36 2.09
C THR A 51 6.15 3.80 1.51
N ILE A 52 6.07 2.97 0.46
CA ILE A 52 7.25 2.40 -0.21
C ILE A 52 8.14 3.50 -0.78
N PHE A 53 7.59 4.52 -1.44
CA PHE A 53 8.40 5.65 -1.92
C PHE A 53 9.05 6.42 -0.78
N LYS A 54 8.33 6.64 0.33
CA LYS A 54 8.92 7.26 1.52
C LYS A 54 10.09 6.44 2.08
N GLU A 55 9.94 5.11 2.13
CA GLU A 55 10.99 4.17 2.58
C GLU A 55 12.19 4.13 1.63
N ARG A 56 11.99 4.41 0.33
CA ARG A 56 13.05 4.59 -0.67
C ARG A 56 13.77 5.93 -0.57
N GLY A 57 13.37 6.81 0.35
CA GLY A 57 14.01 8.10 0.61
C GLY A 57 13.37 9.30 -0.09
N PHE A 58 12.27 9.11 -0.82
CA PHE A 58 11.57 10.23 -1.45
C PHE A 58 10.81 11.06 -0.41
N ASN A 59 10.92 12.38 -0.52
CA ASN A 59 10.13 13.31 0.27
C ASN A 59 8.71 13.46 -0.29
N ARG A 60 7.81 14.08 0.49
CA ARG A 60 6.40 14.22 0.12
C ARG A 60 6.19 14.92 -1.22
N SER A 61 6.95 15.99 -1.49
CA SER A 61 6.82 16.76 -2.73
C SER A 61 7.28 15.97 -3.95
N GLU A 62 8.37 15.22 -3.82
CA GLU A 62 8.88 14.31 -4.86
C GLU A 62 7.86 13.22 -5.17
N ILE A 63 7.29 12.60 -4.13
CA ILE A 63 6.25 11.57 -4.29
C ILE A 63 5.04 12.15 -5.02
N ASP A 64 4.55 13.31 -4.61
CA ASP A 64 3.42 13.96 -5.27
C ASP A 64 3.73 14.28 -6.74
N HIS A 65 4.95 14.69 -7.05
CA HIS A 65 5.38 14.97 -8.42
C HIS A 65 5.41 13.69 -9.27
N ILE A 66 6.10 12.64 -8.78
CA ILE A 66 6.22 11.33 -9.43
C ILE A 66 4.84 10.74 -9.72
N LEU A 67 3.94 10.75 -8.73
CA LEU A 67 2.61 10.14 -8.84
C LEU A 67 1.62 10.96 -9.68
N LYS A 68 1.84 12.27 -9.83
CA LYS A 68 1.03 13.15 -10.71
C LYS A 68 1.54 13.18 -12.15
N SER A 69 2.77 12.74 -12.41
CA SER A 69 3.41 12.81 -13.72
C SER A 69 2.78 11.87 -14.77
N LEU A 70 1.91 10.94 -14.36
CA LEU A 70 1.19 10.00 -15.25
C LEU A 70 -0.22 10.48 -15.65
N LYS A 71 -0.45 11.79 -15.75
CA LYS A 71 -1.71 12.33 -16.28
C LYS A 71 -1.78 12.26 -17.80
#